data_AF-A0A381Z4M8-F1
#
_entry.id   AF-A0A381Z4M8-F1
#
_cell.length_a   1.000
_cell.length_b   1.000
_cell.length_c   1.000
_cell.angle_alpha   90.00
_cell.angle_beta   90.00
_cell.angle_gamma   90.00
#
_symmetry.space_group_name_H-M   'P 1'
#
loop_
_entity.id
_entity.type
_entity.pdbx_description
1 polymer ?
#
loop_
_entity_poly.entity_id
_entity_poly.type
_entity_poly.pdbx_seq_one_letter_code
_entity_poly.pdbx_strand_id
1 'polypeptide(L)'
;MAGGGGEIELLPSGDSWTVNGWAIDSGSVTRFFDTLEEAQVGDLVAANPANHRRMGIATDNASRIELEVDGLSRTLLMGTQGPRFSTSYIRLPEADEVYLLESNLSTHMARNLDDWRNRKMIAIDTSRVVRLDVQRDGDGFTLVRGDTAWTFEDGTPVNALQVGSMLQELSGSLIASRFVEDGDSIGNSPQDGSTVAYAGGGDVLAEVSIGSGENDLWATVTGDSVTYRLPQFRADLITPRLESIHPRP
;
A
#
# COMPACT_ATOMS: atom_id res chain seq x y z
N MET A 1 -14.49 -21.10 -11.23
CA MET A 1 -13.87 -20.42 -10.08
C MET A 1 -14.05 -18.93 -10.29
N ALA A 2 -15.18 -18.37 -9.81
CA ALA A 2 -15.38 -16.92 -9.81
C ALA A 2 -14.55 -16.37 -8.65
N GLY A 3 -13.60 -15.48 -8.94
CA GLY A 3 -12.71 -14.90 -7.93
C GLY A 3 -13.54 -14.12 -6.92
N GLY A 4 -13.46 -14.52 -5.65
CA GLY A 4 -14.05 -13.77 -4.55
C GLY A 4 -13.32 -12.44 -4.37
N GLY A 5 -13.81 -11.40 -5.02
CA GLY A 5 -13.56 -10.03 -4.59
C GLY A 5 -14.64 -9.66 -3.60
N GLY A 6 -14.30 -9.55 -2.31
CA GLY A 6 -15.21 -8.99 -1.32
C GLY A 6 -15.57 -7.54 -1.68
N GLU A 7 -16.60 -7.01 -1.03
CA GLU A 7 -16.97 -5.60 -1.15
C GLU A 7 -15.79 -4.70 -0.75
N ILE A 8 -15.45 -3.75 -1.63
CA ILE A 8 -14.43 -2.72 -1.42
C ILE A 8 -15.17 -1.39 -1.24
N GLU A 9 -15.16 -0.89 -0.01
CA GLU A 9 -15.80 0.35 0.40
C GLU A 9 -14.73 1.44 0.56
N LEU A 10 -14.87 2.50 -0.22
CA LEU A 10 -14.01 3.69 -0.14
C LEU A 10 -14.78 4.79 0.60
N LEU A 11 -14.26 5.26 1.74
CA LEU A 11 -14.91 6.29 2.55
C LEU A 11 -13.99 7.50 2.76
N PRO A 12 -14.51 8.74 2.71
CA PRO A 12 -13.73 9.91 3.10
C PRO A 12 -13.44 9.88 4.60
N SER A 13 -12.23 10.32 4.98
CA SER A 13 -11.76 10.41 6.36
C SER A 13 -10.87 11.64 6.52
N GLY A 14 -11.48 12.75 6.96
CA GLY A 14 -10.82 14.06 6.99
C GLY A 14 -10.39 14.50 5.58
N ASP A 15 -9.11 14.79 5.40
CA ASP A 15 -8.50 15.14 4.11
C ASP A 15 -7.99 13.90 3.32
N SER A 16 -8.32 12.69 3.78
CA SER A 16 -7.89 11.43 3.19
C SER A 16 -9.08 10.49 2.93
N TRP A 17 -8.78 9.25 2.54
CA TRP A 17 -9.73 8.18 2.30
C TRP A 17 -9.31 6.91 3.02
N THR A 18 -10.28 6.06 3.33
CA THR A 18 -10.06 4.70 3.81
C THR A 18 -10.63 3.67 2.84
N VAL A 19 -10.11 2.46 2.90
CA VAL A 19 -10.63 1.28 2.21
C VAL A 19 -10.93 0.19 3.23
N ASN A 20 -12.22 -0.16 3.41
CA ASN A 20 -12.70 -1.08 4.44
C ASN A 20 -12.09 -0.78 5.83
N GLY A 21 -11.97 0.51 6.19
CA GLY A 21 -11.39 0.98 7.45
C GLY A 21 -9.86 1.13 7.48
N TRP A 22 -9.13 0.67 6.46
CA TRP A 22 -7.67 0.85 6.35
C TRP A 22 -7.31 2.14 5.64
N ALA A 23 -6.14 2.71 5.94
CA ALA A 23 -5.62 3.85 5.18
C ALA A 23 -5.41 3.46 3.71
N ILE A 24 -5.88 4.29 2.78
CA ILE A 24 -5.72 4.07 1.34
C ILE A 24 -4.43 4.69 0.81
N ASP A 25 -3.85 4.11 -0.25
CA ASP A 25 -2.86 4.80 -1.08
C ASP A 25 -3.56 5.96 -1.82
N SER A 26 -3.19 7.20 -1.48
CA SER A 26 -3.83 8.40 -2.04
C SER A 26 -3.75 8.44 -3.57
N GLY A 27 -2.64 7.99 -4.15
CA GLY A 27 -2.49 7.90 -5.60
C GLY A 27 -3.46 6.90 -6.24
N SER A 28 -3.80 5.81 -5.54
CA SER A 28 -4.72 4.78 -6.03
C SER A 28 -6.16 5.26 -6.11
N VAL A 29 -6.61 6.04 -5.11
CA VAL A 29 -7.95 6.62 -5.04
C VAL A 29 -8.10 7.80 -6.00
N THR A 30 -7.09 8.67 -6.11
CA THR A 30 -7.10 9.77 -7.10
C THR A 30 -7.26 9.21 -8.51
N ARG A 31 -6.41 8.24 -8.90
CA ARG A 31 -6.52 7.61 -10.23
C ARG A 31 -7.88 6.96 -10.50
N PHE A 32 -8.54 6.44 -9.46
CA PHE A 32 -9.88 5.86 -9.63
C PHE A 32 -10.92 6.93 -9.94
N PHE A 33 -10.92 8.03 -9.19
CA PHE A 33 -11.82 9.15 -9.45
C PHE A 33 -11.53 9.84 -10.77
N ASP A 34 -10.27 10.04 -11.13
CA ASP A 34 -9.88 10.56 -12.45
C ASP A 34 -10.43 9.66 -13.56
N THR A 35 -10.28 8.34 -13.43
CA THR A 35 -10.80 7.36 -14.41
C THR A 35 -12.33 7.36 -14.50
N LEU A 36 -13.03 7.65 -13.39
CA LEU A 36 -14.49 7.81 -13.37
C LEU A 36 -14.93 9.11 -14.05
N GLU A 37 -14.23 10.23 -13.79
CA GLU A 37 -14.52 11.54 -14.37
C GLU A 37 -14.26 11.57 -15.89
N GLU A 38 -13.20 10.89 -16.34
CA GLU A 38 -12.84 10.78 -17.76
C GLU A 38 -13.71 9.78 -18.53
N ALA A 39 -14.50 8.95 -17.84
CA ALA A 39 -15.25 7.87 -18.46
C ALA A 39 -16.35 8.39 -19.40
N GLN A 40 -16.42 7.86 -20.62
CA GLN A 40 -17.38 8.29 -21.62
C GLN A 40 -18.38 7.18 -21.93
N VAL A 41 -19.68 7.51 -21.82
CA VAL A 41 -20.75 6.60 -22.26
C VAL A 41 -20.92 6.75 -23.77
N GLY A 42 -20.65 5.67 -24.49
CA GLY A 42 -20.80 5.56 -25.94
C GLY A 42 -22.15 4.96 -26.35
N ASP A 43 -22.14 4.19 -27.43
CA ASP A 43 -23.34 3.74 -28.12
C ASP A 43 -24.21 2.76 -27.31
N LEU A 44 -25.53 2.80 -27.57
CA LEU A 44 -26.47 1.74 -27.22
C LEU A 44 -26.18 0.50 -28.07
N VAL A 45 -25.83 -0.62 -27.43
CA VAL A 45 -25.44 -1.87 -28.11
C VAL A 45 -26.40 -3.03 -27.94
N ALA A 46 -27.29 -2.96 -26.95
CA ALA A 46 -28.40 -3.89 -26.80
C ALA A 46 -29.53 -3.27 -25.96
N ALA A 47 -30.76 -3.73 -26.18
CA ALA A 47 -31.92 -3.40 -25.33
C ALA A 47 -32.78 -4.64 -25.03
N ASN A 48 -32.29 -5.84 -25.37
CA ASN A 48 -32.97 -7.10 -25.06
C ASN A 48 -32.33 -7.73 -23.82
N PRO A 49 -33.07 -7.89 -22.69
CA PRO A 49 -32.56 -8.46 -21.45
C PRO A 49 -31.94 -9.85 -21.55
N ALA A 50 -32.34 -10.63 -22.55
CA ALA A 50 -31.75 -11.94 -22.82
C ALA A 50 -30.21 -11.86 -23.06
N ASN A 51 -29.69 -10.69 -23.40
CA ASN A 51 -28.27 -10.46 -23.62
C ASN A 51 -27.48 -10.15 -22.33
N HIS A 52 -28.13 -9.77 -21.24
CA HIS A 52 -27.43 -9.24 -20.06
C HIS A 52 -26.43 -10.24 -19.48
N ARG A 53 -26.85 -11.50 -19.29
CA ARG A 53 -25.99 -12.53 -18.69
C ARG A 53 -24.75 -12.82 -19.53
N ARG A 54 -24.89 -12.93 -20.86
CA ARG A 54 -23.74 -13.18 -21.76
C ARG A 54 -22.78 -12.00 -21.86
N MET A 55 -23.27 -10.79 -21.60
CA MET A 55 -22.47 -9.56 -21.54
C MET A 55 -21.89 -9.29 -20.14
N GLY A 56 -22.17 -10.15 -19.16
CA GLY A 56 -21.68 -10.00 -17.78
C GLY A 56 -22.31 -8.83 -17.03
N ILE A 57 -23.48 -8.33 -17.44
CA ILE A 57 -24.15 -7.18 -16.83
C ILE A 57 -25.45 -7.58 -16.11
N ALA A 58 -25.74 -8.87 -15.96
CA ALA A 58 -26.88 -9.30 -15.16
C ALA A 58 -26.57 -9.04 -13.68
N THR A 59 -27.61 -8.75 -12.88
CA THR A 59 -27.43 -8.38 -11.45
C THR A 59 -26.65 -9.43 -10.65
N ASP A 60 -26.73 -10.70 -11.05
CA ASP A 60 -26.06 -11.83 -10.42
C ASP A 60 -24.62 -12.08 -10.91
N ASN A 61 -24.16 -11.41 -11.98
CA ASN A 61 -22.84 -11.64 -12.55
C ASN A 61 -22.08 -10.38 -13.02
N ALA A 62 -22.63 -9.19 -12.75
CA ALA A 62 -21.99 -7.91 -12.99
C ALA A 62 -21.06 -7.51 -11.85
N SER A 63 -20.00 -6.81 -12.21
CA SER A 63 -19.29 -5.97 -11.26
C SER A 63 -20.16 -4.74 -10.97
N ARG A 64 -20.34 -4.40 -9.70
CA ARG A 64 -21.20 -3.28 -9.27
C ARG A 64 -20.33 -2.14 -8.76
N ILE A 65 -20.62 -0.92 -9.23
CA ILE A 65 -20.12 0.31 -8.63
C ILE A 65 -21.31 1.01 -8.00
N GLU A 66 -21.21 1.33 -6.72
CA GLU A 66 -22.16 2.17 -6.00
C GLU A 66 -21.45 3.46 -5.58
N LEU A 67 -22.04 4.59 -5.95
CA LEU A 67 -21.54 5.92 -5.65
C LEU A 67 -22.59 6.66 -4.86
N GLU A 68 -22.20 7.20 -3.71
CA GLU A 68 -23.03 8.13 -2.95
C GLU A 68 -22.51 9.55 -3.18
N VAL A 69 -23.38 10.43 -3.69
CA VAL A 69 -23.08 11.85 -3.90
C VAL A 69 -24.23 12.65 -3.32
N ASP A 70 -23.96 13.55 -2.39
CA ASP A 70 -24.95 14.40 -1.72
C ASP A 70 -26.14 13.59 -1.13
N GLY A 71 -25.87 12.43 -0.55
CA GLY A 71 -26.87 11.52 0.03
C GLY A 71 -27.71 10.75 -1.00
N LEU A 72 -27.35 10.83 -2.28
CA LEU A 72 -27.99 10.09 -3.36
C LEU A 72 -27.10 8.93 -3.82
N SER A 73 -27.57 7.70 -3.62
CA SER A 73 -26.92 6.51 -4.19
C SER A 73 -27.23 6.38 -5.68
N ARG A 74 -26.19 6.04 -6.45
CA ARG A 74 -26.25 5.68 -7.87
C ARG A 74 -25.50 4.39 -8.07
N THR A 75 -26.09 3.48 -8.83
CA THR A 75 -25.48 2.19 -9.14
C THR A 75 -25.23 2.07 -10.64
N LEU A 76 -24.02 1.62 -10.98
CA LEU A 76 -23.66 1.17 -12.31
C LEU A 76 -23.32 -0.32 -12.27
N LEU A 77 -23.90 -1.09 -13.18
CA LEU A 77 -23.50 -2.47 -13.44
C LEU A 77 -22.53 -2.48 -14.63
N MET A 78 -21.36 -3.06 -14.42
CA MET A 78 -20.33 -3.23 -15.43
C MET A 78 -20.12 -4.71 -15.70
N GLY A 79 -20.04 -5.07 -16.98
CA GLY A 79 -19.77 -6.42 -17.42
C GLY A 79 -18.45 -6.57 -18.13
N THR A 80 -18.44 -7.48 -19.10
CA THR A 80 -17.21 -7.86 -19.80
C THR A 80 -16.72 -6.76 -20.73
N GLN A 81 -15.48 -6.91 -21.18
CA GLN A 81 -14.88 -6.05 -22.19
C GLN A 81 -15.75 -6.02 -23.46
N GLY A 82 -15.97 -4.80 -23.96
CA GLY A 82 -16.64 -4.54 -25.23
C GLY A 82 -15.78 -4.90 -26.44
N PRO A 83 -16.27 -4.69 -27.67
CA PRO A 83 -15.56 -5.09 -28.89
C PRO A 83 -14.30 -4.26 -29.16
N ARG A 84 -14.16 -3.08 -28.54
CA ARG A 84 -12.99 -2.19 -28.67
C ARG A 84 -12.11 -2.27 -27.42
N PHE A 85 -10.82 -2.05 -27.60
CA PHE A 85 -9.90 -1.88 -26.48
C PHE A 85 -10.38 -0.74 -25.56
N SER A 86 -10.20 -0.89 -24.24
CA SER A 86 -10.65 0.08 -23.23
C SER A 86 -12.17 0.35 -23.27
N THR A 87 -12.98 -0.66 -23.63
CA THR A 87 -14.43 -0.57 -23.50
C THR A 87 -15.02 -1.68 -22.63
N SER A 88 -16.10 -1.39 -21.93
CA SER A 88 -16.88 -2.37 -21.15
C SER A 88 -18.38 -2.19 -21.39
N TYR A 89 -19.15 -3.28 -21.33
CA TYR A 89 -20.61 -3.17 -21.30
C TYR A 89 -21.07 -2.63 -19.96
N ILE A 90 -22.00 -1.67 -19.98
CA ILE A 90 -22.60 -1.11 -18.76
C ILE A 90 -24.11 -1.00 -18.87
N ARG A 91 -24.78 -1.04 -17.72
CA ARG A 91 -26.20 -0.66 -17.60
C ARG A 91 -26.53 -0.17 -16.19
N LEU A 92 -27.70 0.46 -16.06
CA LEU A 92 -28.32 0.69 -14.75
C LEU A 92 -29.10 -0.57 -14.32
N PRO A 93 -29.23 -0.87 -13.00
CA PRO A 93 -29.89 -2.09 -12.52
C PRO A 93 -31.31 -2.36 -13.04
N GLU A 94 -32.09 -1.30 -13.27
CA GLU A 94 -33.47 -1.38 -13.75
C GLU A 94 -33.63 -1.11 -15.25
N ALA A 95 -32.51 -0.88 -15.97
CA ALA A 95 -32.53 -0.59 -17.40
C ALA A 95 -32.28 -1.86 -18.23
N ASP A 96 -33.00 -1.98 -19.34
CA ASP A 96 -32.79 -3.02 -20.35
C ASP A 96 -31.67 -2.62 -21.32
N GLU A 97 -31.51 -1.31 -21.51
CA GLU A 97 -30.50 -0.67 -22.35
C GLU A 97 -29.08 -0.93 -21.84
N VAL A 98 -28.24 -1.34 -22.77
CA VAL A 98 -26.82 -1.65 -22.55
C VAL A 98 -26.02 -0.68 -23.40
N TYR A 99 -25.10 0.03 -22.76
CA TYR A 99 -24.20 0.97 -23.40
C TYR A 99 -22.76 0.45 -23.36
N LEU A 100 -21.92 0.98 -24.23
CA LEU A 100 -20.46 0.84 -24.09
C LEU A 100 -19.92 1.99 -23.23
N LEU A 101 -19.18 1.66 -22.19
CA LEU A 101 -18.35 2.62 -21.47
C LEU A 101 -16.95 2.60 -22.07
N GLU A 102 -16.45 3.74 -22.54
CA GLU A 102 -15.06 3.94 -22.91
C GLU A 102 -14.28 4.42 -21.69
N SER A 103 -13.54 3.51 -21.06
CA SER A 103 -12.77 3.78 -19.84
C SER A 103 -11.89 2.58 -19.47
N ASN A 104 -10.81 2.85 -18.73
CA ASN A 104 -10.00 1.83 -18.06
C ASN A 104 -10.55 1.43 -16.68
N LEU A 105 -11.78 1.84 -16.33
CA LEU A 105 -12.41 1.58 -15.03
C LEU A 105 -12.44 0.09 -14.65
N SER A 106 -12.58 -0.82 -15.62
CA SER A 106 -12.52 -2.26 -15.39
C SER A 106 -11.21 -2.74 -14.74
N THR A 107 -10.09 -2.04 -14.98
CA THR A 107 -8.81 -2.34 -14.33
C THR A 107 -8.79 -1.99 -12.84
N HIS A 108 -9.56 -0.98 -12.44
CA HIS A 108 -9.75 -0.65 -11.02
C HIS A 108 -10.71 -1.63 -10.35
N MET A 109 -11.75 -2.05 -11.07
CA MET A 109 -12.70 -3.06 -10.56
C MET A 109 -12.06 -4.44 -10.35
N ALA A 110 -10.96 -4.74 -11.04
CA ALA A 110 -10.23 -5.98 -10.89
C ALA A 110 -9.25 -6.00 -9.70
N ARG A 111 -9.04 -4.87 -9.03
CA ARG A 111 -8.15 -4.77 -7.86
C ARG A 111 -8.72 -5.51 -6.67
N ASN A 112 -7.85 -6.16 -5.90
CA ASN A 112 -8.20 -6.67 -4.58
C ASN A 112 -8.09 -5.55 -3.52
N LEU A 113 -8.54 -5.82 -2.29
CA LEU A 113 -8.47 -4.89 -1.17
C LEU A 113 -7.05 -4.34 -0.93
N ASP A 114 -6.04 -5.21 -0.95
CA ASP A 114 -4.66 -4.84 -0.67
C ASP A 114 -4.03 -3.93 -1.72
N ASP A 115 -4.51 -3.97 -2.96
CA ASP A 115 -4.06 -3.08 -4.04
C ASP A 115 -4.48 -1.61 -3.81
N TRP A 116 -5.47 -1.37 -2.93
CA TRP A 116 -5.91 -0.03 -2.52
C TRP A 116 -5.19 0.47 -1.28
N ARG A 117 -4.84 -0.42 -0.35
CA ARG A 117 -4.28 -0.03 0.95
C ARG A 117 -2.92 0.66 0.82
N ASN A 118 -2.64 1.60 1.73
CA ASN A 118 -1.36 2.29 1.79
C ASN A 118 -0.26 1.34 2.27
N ARG A 119 0.76 1.12 1.43
CA ARG A 119 1.92 0.26 1.75
C ARG A 119 3.12 1.03 2.30
N LYS A 120 3.04 2.35 2.40
CA LYS A 120 4.07 3.16 3.06
C LYS A 120 3.97 2.95 4.57
N MET A 121 5.00 2.35 5.14
CA MET A 121 5.00 1.91 6.53
C MET A 121 5.23 3.06 7.52
N ILE A 122 6.06 4.02 7.14
CA ILE A 122 6.46 5.10 8.03
C ILE A 122 6.88 6.34 7.24
N ALA A 123 6.67 7.52 7.82
CA ALA A 123 7.19 8.79 7.34
C ALA A 123 7.41 9.76 8.52
N ILE A 124 8.66 9.86 8.99
CA ILE A 124 9.04 10.80 10.05
C ILE A 124 9.90 11.95 9.52
N ASP A 125 9.92 13.07 10.24
CA ASP A 125 10.89 14.14 10.00
C ASP A 125 12.28 13.71 10.49
N THR A 126 13.08 13.20 9.57
CA THR A 126 14.42 12.70 9.87
C THR A 126 15.41 13.81 10.23
N SER A 127 15.09 15.09 10.01
CA SER A 127 15.91 16.19 10.50
C SER A 127 15.99 16.24 12.04
N ARG A 128 14.99 15.66 12.72
CA ARG A 128 14.93 15.57 14.19
C ARG A 128 15.67 14.36 14.76
N VAL A 129 16.05 13.37 13.94
CA VAL A 129 16.65 12.12 14.42
C VAL A 129 18.11 12.33 14.82
N VAL A 130 18.43 12.20 16.10
CA VAL A 130 19.80 12.40 16.62
C VAL A 130 20.51 11.09 16.96
N ARG A 131 19.76 9.99 17.08
CA ARG A 131 20.27 8.66 17.42
C ARG A 131 19.46 7.58 16.72
N LEU A 132 20.14 6.53 16.26
CA LEU A 132 19.55 5.31 15.74
C LEU A 132 20.11 4.14 16.56
N ASP A 133 19.24 3.34 17.17
CA ASP A 133 19.63 2.07 17.77
C ASP A 133 19.18 0.94 16.85
N VAL A 134 20.12 0.10 16.44
CA VAL A 134 19.88 -1.00 15.50
C VAL A 134 20.21 -2.31 16.17
N GLN A 135 19.33 -3.29 16.03
CA GLN A 135 19.54 -4.68 16.39
C GLN A 135 19.41 -5.52 15.12
N ARG A 136 20.35 -6.40 14.83
CA ARG A 136 20.27 -7.33 13.70
C ARG A 136 21.10 -8.59 13.97
N ASP A 137 20.52 -9.75 13.69
CA ASP A 137 21.17 -11.06 13.81
C ASP A 137 21.80 -11.32 15.22
N GLY A 138 21.23 -10.71 16.26
CA GLY A 138 21.71 -10.77 17.64
C GLY A 138 22.78 -9.75 18.03
N ASP A 139 23.31 -9.00 17.06
CA ASP A 139 24.23 -7.88 17.29
C ASP A 139 23.49 -6.55 17.38
N GLY A 140 24.01 -5.64 18.21
CA GLY A 140 23.44 -4.32 18.43
C GLY A 140 24.47 -3.22 18.25
N PHE A 141 24.07 -2.12 17.63
CA PHE A 141 24.90 -0.92 17.52
C PHE A 141 24.07 0.35 17.55
N THR A 142 24.75 1.45 17.92
CA THR A 142 24.14 2.77 18.05
C THR A 142 24.87 3.74 17.14
N LEU A 143 24.10 4.48 16.35
CA LEU A 143 24.57 5.58 15.52
C LEU A 143 24.11 6.89 16.15
N VAL A 144 25.02 7.85 16.27
CA VAL A 144 24.74 9.18 16.80
C VAL A 144 25.05 10.23 15.76
N ARG A 145 24.21 11.27 15.69
CA ARG A 145 24.45 12.43 14.84
C ARG A 145 25.46 13.34 15.52
N GLY A 146 26.65 13.45 14.95
CA GLY A 146 27.62 14.48 15.32
C GLY A 146 27.38 15.79 14.55
N ASP A 147 28.24 16.78 14.79
CA ASP A 147 28.13 18.12 14.19
C ASP A 147 28.26 18.09 12.66
N THR A 148 29.14 17.24 12.14
CA THR A 148 29.46 17.17 10.70
C THR A 148 29.10 15.84 10.05
N ALA A 149 28.99 14.76 10.83
CA ALA A 149 28.75 13.42 10.33
C ALA A 149 28.10 12.53 11.39
N TRP A 150 27.46 11.46 10.94
CA TRP A 150 27.07 10.35 11.79
C TRP A 150 28.30 9.53 12.19
N THR A 151 28.29 8.98 13.41
CA THR A 151 29.33 8.10 13.95
C THR A 151 28.70 6.99 14.77
N PHE A 152 29.48 5.98 15.14
CA PHE A 152 29.16 5.15 16.29
C PHE A 152 29.23 5.97 17.59
N GLU A 153 28.69 5.44 18.70
CA GLU A 153 28.69 6.09 20.01
C GLU A 153 30.11 6.38 20.54
N ASP A 154 31.10 5.57 20.16
CA ASP A 154 32.51 5.75 20.50
C ASP A 154 33.24 6.78 19.61
N GLY A 155 32.54 7.41 18.66
CA GLY A 155 33.08 8.37 17.70
C GLY A 155 33.69 7.76 16.45
N THR A 156 33.68 6.43 16.31
CA THR A 156 34.17 5.74 15.10
C THR A 156 33.35 6.18 13.88
N PRO A 157 33.99 6.56 12.75
CA PRO A 157 33.28 6.91 11.52
C PRO A 157 32.45 5.74 10.99
N VAL A 158 31.32 6.07 10.35
CA VAL A 158 30.41 5.11 9.72
C VAL A 158 30.34 5.34 8.21
N ASN A 159 29.82 4.37 7.50
CA ASN A 159 29.45 4.50 6.10
C ASN A 159 28.25 5.44 5.96
N ALA A 160 28.52 6.71 5.64
CA ALA A 160 27.49 7.75 5.50
C ALA A 160 26.41 7.42 4.46
N LEU A 161 26.73 6.64 3.42
CA LEU A 161 25.74 6.20 2.43
C LEU A 161 24.73 5.24 3.06
N GLN A 162 25.18 4.33 3.92
CA GLN A 162 24.30 3.37 4.59
C GLN A 162 23.36 4.09 5.56
N VAL A 163 23.87 5.04 6.35
CA VAL A 163 23.03 5.86 7.25
C VAL A 163 22.06 6.73 6.46
N GLY A 164 22.49 7.30 5.34
CA GLY A 164 21.63 8.06 4.44
C GLY A 164 20.45 7.22 3.92
N SER A 165 20.69 5.96 3.53
CA SER A 165 19.64 5.04 3.11
C SER A 165 18.64 4.73 4.23
N MET A 166 19.12 4.49 5.47
CA MET A 166 18.23 4.28 6.62
C MET A 166 17.30 5.49 6.84
N LEU A 167 17.86 6.70 6.83
CA LEU A 167 17.09 7.94 6.99
C LEU A 167 16.12 8.15 5.81
N GLN A 168 16.50 7.77 4.59
CA GLN A 168 15.61 7.84 3.43
C GLN A 168 14.41 6.90 3.58
N GLU A 169 14.61 5.66 4.03
CA GLU A 169 13.53 4.71 4.31
C GLU A 169 12.58 5.27 5.40
N LEU A 170 13.13 5.77 6.52
CA LEU A 170 12.38 6.37 7.63
C LEU A 170 11.58 7.63 7.22
N SER A 171 12.06 8.39 6.23
CA SER A 171 11.41 9.62 5.77
C SER A 171 10.15 9.39 4.94
N GLY A 172 9.84 8.14 4.56
CA GLY A 172 8.68 7.85 3.69
C GLY A 172 8.94 6.88 2.55
N SER A 173 10.18 6.38 2.39
CA SER A 173 10.53 5.49 1.28
C SER A 173 10.36 4.01 1.62
N LEU A 174 10.14 3.67 2.89
CA LEU A 174 9.88 2.31 3.35
C LEU A 174 8.48 1.84 2.90
N ILE A 175 8.46 1.13 1.78
CA ILE A 175 7.26 0.63 1.13
C ILE A 175 7.27 -0.91 1.15
N ALA A 176 6.25 -1.49 1.77
CA ALA A 176 6.04 -2.93 1.80
C ALA A 176 5.61 -3.48 0.43
N SER A 177 5.83 -4.78 0.20
CA SER A 177 5.31 -5.45 -1.00
C SER A 177 3.82 -5.74 -0.84
N ARG A 178 3.41 -6.25 0.32
CA ARG A 178 2.03 -6.61 0.71
C ARG A 178 1.84 -6.47 2.22
N PHE A 179 0.71 -6.93 2.71
CA PHE A 179 0.39 -7.12 4.12
C PHE A 179 0.52 -8.60 4.47
N VAL A 180 0.76 -8.90 5.75
CA VAL A 180 0.69 -10.27 6.26
C VAL A 180 -0.77 -10.60 6.51
N GLU A 181 -1.26 -11.67 5.90
CA GLU A 181 -2.65 -12.14 6.04
C GLU A 181 -2.80 -13.09 7.24
N ASP A 182 -4.03 -13.22 7.73
CA ASP A 182 -4.36 -14.18 8.79
C ASP A 182 -4.01 -15.61 8.36
N GLY A 183 -3.19 -16.29 9.16
CA GLY A 183 -2.72 -17.65 8.87
C GLY A 183 -1.46 -17.72 7.99
N ASP A 184 -0.92 -16.59 7.52
CA ASP A 184 0.39 -16.57 6.87
C ASP A 184 1.48 -16.93 7.89
N SER A 185 2.27 -17.96 7.58
CA SER A 185 3.32 -18.46 8.46
C SER A 185 4.44 -17.44 8.67
N ILE A 186 4.62 -16.49 7.74
CA ILE A 186 5.63 -15.44 7.87
C ILE A 186 5.44 -14.65 9.17
N GLY A 187 4.19 -14.37 9.58
CA GLY A 187 3.90 -13.62 10.81
C GLY A 187 4.32 -14.34 12.10
N ASN A 188 4.68 -15.62 12.02
CA ASN A 188 5.14 -16.42 13.15
C ASN A 188 6.67 -16.53 13.23
N SER A 189 7.41 -16.03 12.23
CA SER A 189 8.87 -16.01 12.28
C SER A 189 9.36 -15.18 13.47
N PRO A 190 10.43 -15.58 14.18
CA PRO A 190 10.97 -14.76 15.27
C PRO A 190 11.44 -13.41 14.77
N GLN A 191 11.41 -12.39 15.63
CA GLN A 191 12.05 -11.11 15.35
C GLN A 191 13.56 -11.31 15.18
N ASP A 192 14.12 -10.70 14.13
CA ASP A 192 15.54 -10.83 13.77
C ASP A 192 16.25 -9.47 13.71
N GLY A 193 15.49 -8.38 13.79
CA GLY A 193 16.07 -7.07 13.96
C GLY A 193 15.07 -5.96 14.24
N SER A 194 15.60 -4.80 14.60
CA SER A 194 14.84 -3.56 14.77
C SER A 194 15.74 -2.34 14.56
N THR A 195 15.10 -1.23 14.18
CA THR A 195 15.71 0.10 14.11
C THR A 195 14.83 1.08 14.84
N VAL A 196 15.37 1.71 15.88
CA VAL A 196 14.68 2.74 16.67
C VAL A 196 15.33 4.09 16.40
N ALA A 197 14.51 5.08 16.01
CA ALA A 197 14.94 6.44 15.74
C ALA A 197 14.52 7.38 16.88
N TYR A 198 15.48 8.09 17.44
CA TYR A 198 15.27 8.99 18.58
C TYR A 198 15.48 10.45 18.20
N ALA A 199 14.65 11.33 18.75
CA ALA A 199 14.91 12.76 18.79
C ALA A 199 15.78 13.15 19.99
N GLY A 200 16.22 14.42 20.01
CA GLY A 200 16.87 15.00 21.18
C GLY A 200 16.00 14.87 22.43
N GLY A 201 16.62 14.60 23.58
CA GLY A 201 15.90 14.34 24.83
C GLY A 201 15.45 12.88 25.03
N GLY A 202 15.64 12.01 24.03
CA GLY A 202 15.34 10.57 24.12
C GLY A 202 13.94 10.18 23.64
N ASP A 203 13.18 11.11 23.06
CA ASP A 203 11.86 10.80 22.50
C ASP A 203 11.99 9.84 21.31
N VAL A 204 11.22 8.74 21.34
CA VAL A 204 11.15 7.80 20.22
C VAL A 204 10.28 8.41 19.12
N LEU A 205 10.86 8.62 17.94
CA LEU A 205 10.15 9.07 16.74
C LEU A 205 9.54 7.90 15.98
N ALA A 206 10.23 6.77 15.98
CA ALA A 206 9.88 5.58 15.21
C ALA A 206 10.59 4.34 15.75
N GLU A 207 9.95 3.19 15.61
CA GLU A 207 10.61 1.90 15.69
C GLU A 207 10.06 1.02 14.57
N VAL A 208 10.97 0.41 13.81
CA VAL A 208 10.66 -0.58 12.79
C VAL A 208 11.24 -1.90 13.25
N SER A 209 10.41 -2.92 13.38
CA SER A 209 10.83 -4.27 13.74
C SER A 209 10.62 -5.21 12.56
N ILE A 210 11.54 -6.16 12.38
CA ILE A 210 11.49 -7.15 11.29
C ILE A 210 11.64 -8.57 11.83
N GLY A 211 10.94 -9.49 11.19
CA GLY A 211 11.11 -10.93 11.39
C GLY A 211 12.37 -11.49 10.76
N SER A 212 12.58 -12.79 10.91
CA SER A 212 13.53 -13.57 10.11
C SER A 212 12.90 -14.08 8.80
N GLY A 213 13.72 -14.24 7.76
CA GLY A 213 13.28 -14.72 6.44
C GLY A 213 14.32 -14.50 5.32
N GLU A 214 14.11 -15.17 4.18
CA GLU A 214 15.05 -15.15 3.05
C GLU A 214 14.60 -14.31 1.85
N ASN A 215 13.31 -14.00 1.70
CA ASN A 215 12.80 -13.27 0.51
C ASN A 215 11.97 -12.06 0.94
N ASP A 216 10.95 -12.34 1.73
CA ASP A 216 10.16 -11.35 2.44
C ASP A 216 10.24 -11.69 3.93
N LEU A 217 10.10 -10.65 4.75
CA LEU A 217 10.05 -10.73 6.20
C LEU A 217 8.78 -10.02 6.63
N TRP A 218 8.21 -10.42 7.77
CA TRP A 218 7.22 -9.56 8.39
C TRP A 218 7.91 -8.31 8.92
N ALA A 219 7.21 -7.18 8.92
CA ALA A 219 7.69 -5.96 9.51
C ALA A 219 6.54 -5.18 10.16
N THR A 220 6.81 -4.53 11.28
CA THR A 220 5.85 -3.68 12.01
C THR A 220 6.46 -2.33 12.29
N VAL A 221 5.60 -1.34 12.52
CA VAL A 221 5.98 0.01 12.95
C VAL A 221 5.26 0.32 14.25
N THR A 222 5.98 0.83 15.25
CA THR A 222 5.37 1.18 16.53
C THR A 222 4.25 2.20 16.35
N GLY A 223 3.07 1.91 16.92
CA GLY A 223 1.86 2.72 16.78
C GLY A 223 0.96 2.33 15.61
N ASP A 224 1.40 1.43 14.73
CA ASP A 224 0.59 0.84 13.67
C ASP A 224 0.15 -0.59 14.07
N SER A 225 -1.10 -0.93 13.78
CA SER A 225 -1.64 -2.28 14.00
C SER A 225 -1.39 -3.22 12.81
N VAL A 226 -0.85 -2.71 11.71
CA VAL A 226 -0.61 -3.47 10.48
C VAL A 226 0.73 -4.19 10.53
N THR A 227 0.69 -5.49 10.19
CA THR A 227 1.89 -6.27 9.87
C THR A 227 2.10 -6.29 8.36
N TYR A 228 3.27 -5.83 7.94
CA TYR A 228 3.65 -5.68 6.54
C TYR A 228 4.53 -6.84 6.08
N ARG A 229 4.44 -7.18 4.79
CA ARG A 229 5.38 -8.07 4.11
C ARG A 229 6.44 -7.21 3.43
N LEU A 230 7.64 -7.21 3.97
CA LEU A 230 8.74 -6.35 3.55
C LEU A 230 9.78 -7.17 2.78
N PRO A 231 10.14 -6.78 1.55
CA PRO A 231 11.22 -7.44 0.83
C PRO A 231 12.55 -7.36 1.57
N GLN A 232 13.33 -8.44 1.54
CA GLN A 232 14.60 -8.54 2.26
C GLN A 232 15.55 -7.39 1.94
N PHE A 233 15.67 -6.99 0.67
CA PHE A 233 16.55 -5.89 0.29
C PHE A 233 16.17 -4.56 0.96
N ARG A 234 14.87 -4.32 1.26
CA ARG A 234 14.44 -3.14 2.01
C ARG A 234 14.66 -3.31 3.50
N ALA A 235 14.40 -4.51 4.04
CA ALA A 235 14.70 -4.84 5.43
C ALA A 235 16.19 -4.61 5.74
N ASP A 236 17.09 -4.94 4.81
CA ASP A 236 18.52 -4.72 4.96
C ASP A 236 18.93 -3.24 4.84
N LEU A 237 18.11 -2.38 4.23
CA LEU A 237 18.34 -0.92 4.21
C LEU A 237 17.92 -0.28 5.53
N ILE A 238 16.77 -0.68 6.10
CA ILE A 238 16.27 -0.09 7.35
C ILE A 238 16.93 -0.70 8.59
N THR A 239 17.26 -1.99 8.56
CA THR A 239 17.89 -2.75 9.66
C THR A 239 19.17 -3.43 9.18
N PRO A 240 20.21 -2.64 8.84
CA PRO A 240 21.45 -3.16 8.28
C PRO A 240 22.27 -3.96 9.29
N ARG A 241 23.08 -4.89 8.78
CA ARG A 241 24.12 -5.59 9.58
C ARG A 241 25.25 -4.63 9.94
N LEU A 242 25.84 -4.82 11.13
CA LEU A 242 26.95 -4.02 11.64
C LEU A 242 28.09 -3.87 10.62
N GLU A 243 28.45 -4.96 9.94
CA GLU A 243 29.51 -4.99 8.93
C GLU A 243 29.32 -3.96 7.81
N SER A 244 28.07 -3.73 7.39
CA SER A 244 27.75 -2.79 6.30
C SER A 244 27.84 -1.32 6.69
N ILE A 245 27.83 -1.05 8.00
CA ILE A 245 27.88 0.29 8.60
C ILE A 245 29.32 0.74 8.77
N HIS A 246 30.28 -0.17 8.88
CA HIS A 246 31.69 0.21 8.90
C HIS A 246 32.08 0.88 7.57
N PRO A 247 33.00 1.87 7.59
CA PRO A 247 33.52 2.50 6.38
C PRO A 247 34.10 1.44 5.43
N ARG A 248 33.83 1.59 4.13
CA ARG A 248 34.50 0.74 3.13
C ARG A 248 35.99 1.14 3.04
N PRO A 249 36.90 0.16 2.92
CA PRO A 249 38.33 0.41 2.76
C PRO A 249 38.67 1.16 1.47
#